data_AF-A0A329BJQ7-F1
#
_entry.id   AF-A0A329BJQ7-F1
#
_cell.length_a   1.000
_cell.length_b   1.000
_cell.length_c   1.000
_cell.angle_alpha   90.00
_cell.angle_beta   90.00
_cell.angle_gamma   90.00
#
_symmetry.space_group_name_H-M   'P 1'
#
loop_
_entity.id
_entity.type
_entity.pdbx_description
1 polymer ?
#
loop_
_entity_poly.entity_id
_entity_poly.type
_entity_poly.pdbx_seq_one_letter_code
_entity_poly.pdbx_strand_id
1 'polypeptide(L)'
;MAVTIFESLVTEVACQFANVCRKIAAMSTTNPRNPSRVLVLHGPNLNLLGTREPQHYGADTLAGINARLIERARARGVACDTFQSNAEHLLIERIHAAREDGTGFIVINPAAFTHTSVALRDALAAVDLPFVEVHLSNVHKREPFRHHSYFSDLAVGVICGLGARGYEFALDIALDSLAAH
;
A
#
# COMPACT_ATOMS: atom_id res chain seq x y z
N MET A 1 28.22 -36.89 47.28
CA MET A 1 27.08 -37.23 46.38
C MET A 1 26.13 -36.06 46.15
N ALA A 2 25.84 -35.18 47.11
CA ALA A 2 24.87 -34.09 46.90
C ALA A 2 25.33 -32.97 45.94
N VAL A 3 26.64 -32.66 45.89
CA VAL A 3 27.19 -31.58 45.02
C VAL A 3 27.08 -31.94 43.53
N THR A 4 27.32 -33.21 43.18
CA THR A 4 27.28 -33.70 41.80
C THR A 4 25.86 -33.73 41.21
N ILE A 5 24.84 -33.91 42.07
CA ILE A 5 23.44 -33.88 41.65
C ILE A 5 23.01 -32.44 41.33
N PHE A 6 23.51 -31.46 42.08
CA PHE A 6 23.16 -30.05 41.87
C PHE A 6 23.77 -29.50 40.57
N GLU A 7 25.02 -29.83 40.26
CA GLU A 7 25.66 -29.45 38.99
C GLU A 7 25.01 -30.12 37.77
N SER A 8 24.60 -31.39 37.89
CA SER A 8 23.86 -32.10 36.84
C SER A 8 22.52 -31.43 36.54
N LEU A 9 21.77 -31.04 37.59
CA LEU A 9 20.46 -30.42 37.43
C LEU A 9 20.57 -29.03 36.79
N VAL A 10 21.58 -28.24 37.17
CA VAL A 10 21.83 -26.90 36.59
C VAL A 10 22.20 -27.01 35.11
N THR A 11 23.00 -28.00 34.75
CA THR A 11 23.41 -28.25 33.35
C THR A 11 22.22 -28.68 32.48
N GLU A 12 21.35 -29.53 33.01
CA GLU A 12 20.16 -30.01 32.31
C GLU A 12 19.16 -28.87 32.05
N VAL A 13 18.89 -28.04 33.06
CA VAL A 13 18.02 -26.85 32.93
C VAL A 13 18.60 -25.84 31.92
N ALA A 14 19.91 -25.59 31.96
CA ALA A 14 20.57 -24.69 30.99
C ALA A 14 20.48 -25.22 29.55
N CYS A 15 20.64 -26.54 29.35
CA CYS A 15 20.51 -27.18 28.05
C CYS A 15 19.06 -27.11 27.52
N GLN A 16 18.07 -27.27 28.41
CA GLN A 16 16.66 -27.13 28.08
C GLN A 16 16.31 -25.70 27.67
N PHE A 17 16.83 -24.69 28.39
CA PHE A 17 16.68 -23.28 28.00
C PHE A 17 17.31 -22.98 26.64
N ALA A 18 18.53 -23.46 26.39
CA ALA A 18 19.20 -23.27 25.10
C ALA A 18 18.43 -23.93 23.93
N ASN A 19 17.81 -25.08 24.17
CA ASN A 19 16.96 -25.75 23.19
C ASN A 19 15.63 -25.02 22.94
N VAL A 20 15.05 -24.39 23.97
CA VAL A 20 13.88 -23.51 23.82
C VAL A 20 14.26 -22.27 23.01
N CYS A 21 15.38 -21.60 23.33
CA CYS A 21 15.90 -20.47 22.55
C CYS A 21 16.15 -20.84 21.08
N ARG A 22 16.74 -22.01 20.82
CA ARG A 22 16.96 -22.51 19.45
C ARG A 22 15.65 -22.84 18.73
N LYS A 23 14.65 -23.41 19.41
CA LYS A 23 13.32 -23.65 18.83
C LYS A 23 12.59 -22.35 18.53
N ILE A 24 12.66 -21.34 19.41
CA ILE A 24 12.10 -20.00 19.18
C ILE A 24 12.78 -19.34 17.97
N ALA A 25 14.10 -19.41 17.87
CA ALA A 25 14.85 -18.90 16.72
C ALA A 25 14.52 -19.65 15.42
N ALA A 26 14.32 -20.98 15.47
CA ALA A 26 13.96 -21.80 14.31
C ALA A 26 12.48 -21.65 13.90
N MET A 27 11.58 -21.39 14.85
CA MET A 27 10.15 -21.09 14.61
C MET A 27 9.95 -19.70 13.97
N SER A 28 10.97 -18.85 13.96
CA SER A 28 10.96 -17.55 13.27
C SER A 28 11.21 -17.64 11.75
N THR A 29 11.10 -18.83 11.15
CA THR A 29 11.29 -19.05 9.69
C THR A 29 9.99 -19.20 8.90
N THR A 30 8.83 -19.13 9.57
CA THR A 30 7.53 -19.00 8.91
C THR A 30 6.90 -17.68 9.31
N ASN A 31 7.21 -16.64 8.53
CA ASN A 31 6.77 -15.26 8.77
C ASN A 31 5.22 -15.17 8.73
N PRO A 32 4.56 -14.67 9.79
CA PRO A 32 3.14 -14.31 9.71
C PRO A 32 2.97 -13.12 8.76
N ARG A 33 2.72 -13.39 7.47
CA ARG A 33 2.48 -12.42 6.36
C ARG A 33 2.91 -10.97 6.70
N ASN A 34 4.22 -10.68 6.72
CA ASN A 34 4.63 -9.28 6.65
C ASN A 34 4.04 -8.71 5.36
N PRO A 35 3.19 -7.68 5.44
CA PRO A 35 2.64 -7.06 4.25
C PRO A 35 3.80 -6.53 3.40
N SER A 36 4.05 -7.23 2.31
CA SER A 36 5.19 -6.99 1.41
C SER A 36 4.72 -6.49 0.06
N ARG A 37 3.51 -5.93 0.01
CA ARG A 37 2.87 -5.47 -1.22
C ARG A 37 2.13 -4.15 -1.03
N VAL A 38 2.37 -3.23 -1.97
CA VAL A 38 1.59 -2.02 -2.20
C VAL A 38 0.72 -2.23 -3.43
N LEU A 39 -0.54 -1.80 -3.36
CA LEU A 39 -1.45 -1.77 -4.49
C LEU A 39 -1.69 -0.34 -4.94
N VAL A 40 -1.41 -0.04 -6.21
CA VAL A 40 -1.70 1.25 -6.83
C VAL A 40 -2.98 1.15 -7.66
N LEU A 41 -3.98 1.96 -7.33
CA LEU A 41 -5.28 1.99 -7.99
C LEU A 41 -5.49 3.29 -8.77
N HIS A 42 -6.00 3.15 -9.98
CA HIS A 42 -6.27 4.26 -10.88
C HIS A 42 -7.73 4.23 -11.34
N GLY A 43 -8.44 5.31 -11.05
CA GLY A 43 -9.81 5.54 -11.46
C GLY A 43 -9.99 5.82 -12.96
N PRO A 44 -11.18 6.30 -13.33
CA PRO A 44 -11.57 6.47 -14.72
C PRO A 44 -10.74 7.54 -15.43
N ASN A 45 -10.60 7.36 -16.74
CA ASN A 45 -9.91 8.23 -17.71
C ASN A 45 -8.38 8.37 -17.53
N LEU A 46 -7.78 7.83 -16.48
CA LEU A 46 -6.32 7.88 -16.29
C LEU A 46 -5.55 7.04 -17.33
N ASN A 47 -6.20 6.07 -17.97
CA ASN A 47 -5.64 5.36 -19.13
C ASN A 47 -5.38 6.27 -20.34
N LEU A 48 -5.92 7.49 -20.36
CA LEU A 48 -5.74 8.47 -21.42
C LEU A 48 -4.57 9.44 -21.16
N LEU A 49 -3.80 9.24 -20.08
CA LEU A 49 -2.61 10.04 -19.82
C LEU A 49 -1.58 9.88 -20.94
N GLY A 50 -0.97 10.99 -21.35
CA GLY A 50 0.00 11.07 -22.44
C GLY A 50 -0.60 11.05 -23.86
N THR A 51 -1.90 10.74 -24.03
CA THR A 51 -2.57 10.77 -25.35
C THR A 51 -3.49 11.99 -25.52
N ARG A 52 -3.88 12.64 -24.41
CA ARG A 52 -4.77 13.82 -24.41
C ARG A 52 -4.03 15.06 -23.89
N GLU A 53 -3.93 16.10 -24.72
CA GLU A 53 -3.46 17.45 -24.38
C GLU A 53 -2.17 17.50 -23.51
N PRO A 54 -0.98 17.21 -24.10
CA PRO A 54 0.30 17.13 -23.38
C PRO A 54 0.67 18.39 -22.59
N GLN A 55 0.12 19.54 -22.98
CA GLN A 55 0.41 20.85 -22.41
C GLN A 55 -0.14 21.01 -20.98
N HIS A 56 -1.19 20.26 -20.60
CA HIS A 56 -1.84 20.38 -19.29
C HIS A 56 -1.46 19.28 -18.29
N TYR A 57 -1.18 18.06 -18.77
CA TYR A 57 -0.95 16.88 -17.92
C TYR A 57 0.47 16.32 -17.99
N GLY A 58 1.34 16.92 -18.82
CA GLY A 58 2.66 16.40 -19.13
C GLY A 58 2.60 15.25 -20.15
N ALA A 59 3.76 14.87 -20.67
CA ALA A 59 3.89 13.77 -21.63
C ALA A 59 3.91 12.37 -20.98
N ASP A 60 3.76 12.30 -19.66
CA ASP A 60 3.92 11.07 -18.89
C ASP A 60 2.68 10.18 -19.08
N THR A 61 2.90 8.94 -19.51
CA THR A 61 1.82 7.96 -19.67
C THR A 61 1.56 7.23 -18.36
N LEU A 62 0.36 6.69 -18.19
CA LEU A 62 0.07 5.86 -17.01
C LEU A 62 1.02 4.66 -16.91
N ALA A 63 1.35 4.03 -18.05
CA ALA A 63 2.32 2.94 -18.10
C ALA A 63 3.72 3.38 -17.64
N GLY A 64 4.16 4.58 -18.01
CA GLY A 64 5.43 5.15 -17.56
C GLY A 64 5.46 5.40 -16.05
N ILE A 65 4.37 5.93 -15.50
CA ILE A 65 4.21 6.11 -14.05
C ILE A 65 4.30 4.76 -13.35
N ASN A 66 3.53 3.76 -13.79
CA ASN A 66 3.49 2.43 -13.19
C ASN A 66 4.87 1.77 -13.17
N ALA A 67 5.61 1.83 -14.29
CA ALA A 67 6.94 1.25 -14.38
C ALA A 67 7.90 1.85 -13.33
N ARG A 68 7.85 3.17 -13.11
CA ARG A 68 8.69 3.84 -12.11
C ARG A 68 8.31 3.45 -10.68
N LEU A 69 7.02 3.36 -10.38
CA LEU A 69 6.53 2.94 -9.06
C LEU A 69 6.95 1.50 -8.75
N ILE A 70 6.79 0.59 -9.71
CA ILE A 70 7.18 -0.81 -9.56
C ILE A 70 8.67 -0.94 -9.31
N GLU A 71 9.50 -0.23 -10.09
CA GLU A 71 10.96 -0.28 -9.92
C GLU A 71 11.39 0.30 -8.56
N ARG A 72 10.78 1.41 -8.14
CA ARG A 72 11.05 2.04 -6.84
C ARG A 72 10.68 1.12 -5.66
N ALA A 73 9.52 0.46 -5.71
CA ALA A 73 9.11 -0.49 -4.69
C ALA A 73 10.04 -1.72 -4.66
N ARG A 74 10.40 -2.25 -5.84
CA ARG A 74 11.33 -3.37 -5.98
C ARG A 74 12.69 -3.06 -5.37
N ALA A 75 13.21 -1.85 -5.56
CA ALA A 75 14.47 -1.40 -4.95
C ALA A 75 14.43 -1.42 -3.41
N ARG A 76 13.23 -1.44 -2.81
CA ARG A 76 12.99 -1.55 -1.36
C ARG A 76 12.53 -2.94 -0.93
N GLY A 77 12.56 -3.93 -1.83
CA GLY A 77 12.17 -5.32 -1.53
C GLY A 77 10.66 -5.54 -1.37
N VAL A 78 9.83 -4.60 -1.84
CA VAL A 78 8.37 -4.64 -1.74
C VAL A 78 7.75 -4.84 -3.12
N ALA A 79 6.76 -5.71 -3.22
CA ALA A 79 5.97 -5.89 -4.44
C ALA A 79 5.04 -4.68 -4.67
N CYS A 80 4.87 -4.29 -5.92
CA CYS A 80 3.93 -3.22 -6.28
C CYS A 80 3.06 -3.70 -7.43
N ASP A 81 1.76 -3.81 -7.17
CA ASP A 81 0.78 -4.11 -8.20
C ASP A 81 0.09 -2.81 -8.63
N THR A 82 -0.26 -2.71 -9.90
CA THR A 82 -1.01 -1.55 -10.43
C THR A 82 -2.26 -2.02 -11.12
N PHE A 83 -3.39 -1.35 -10.88
CA PHE A 83 -4.66 -1.66 -11.52
C PHE A 83 -5.41 -0.38 -11.89
N GLN A 84 -5.88 -0.30 -13.14
CA GLN A 84 -6.68 0.81 -13.64
C GLN A 84 -8.02 0.29 -14.14
N SER A 85 -9.09 1.01 -13.84
CA SER A 85 -10.38 0.73 -14.46
C SER A 85 -11.24 1.98 -14.60
N ASN A 86 -12.03 2.00 -15.68
CA ASN A 86 -13.12 2.96 -15.86
C ASN A 86 -14.43 2.49 -15.20
N ALA A 87 -14.50 1.22 -14.82
CA ALA A 87 -15.65 0.61 -14.18
C ALA A 87 -15.44 0.54 -12.67
N GLU A 88 -16.35 1.16 -11.93
CA GLU A 88 -16.31 1.25 -10.46
C GLU A 88 -16.29 -0.13 -9.79
N HIS A 89 -17.13 -1.06 -10.23
CA HIS A 89 -17.22 -2.40 -9.64
C HIS A 89 -15.89 -3.17 -9.70
N LEU A 90 -15.10 -3.02 -10.77
CA LEU A 90 -13.80 -3.68 -10.89
C LEU A 90 -12.78 -3.11 -9.89
N LEU A 91 -12.85 -1.81 -9.57
CA LEU A 91 -12.02 -1.21 -8.52
C LEU A 91 -12.43 -1.74 -7.14
N ILE A 92 -13.74 -1.84 -6.87
CA ILE A 92 -14.28 -2.42 -5.64
C ILE A 92 -13.82 -3.87 -5.47
N GLU A 93 -13.97 -4.70 -6.51
CA GLU A 93 -13.52 -6.10 -6.49
C GLU A 93 -12.01 -6.21 -6.23
N ARG A 94 -11.21 -5.34 -6.87
CA ARG A 94 -9.77 -5.32 -6.64
C ARG A 94 -9.40 -4.92 -5.21
N ILE A 95 -10.14 -3.98 -4.61
CA ILE A 95 -9.98 -3.57 -3.20
C ILE A 95 -10.31 -4.76 -2.29
N HIS A 96 -11.43 -5.45 -2.49
CA HIS A 96 -11.79 -6.62 -1.69
C HIS A 96 -10.72 -7.72 -1.77
N ALA A 97 -10.19 -8.00 -2.96
CA ALA A 97 -9.12 -8.98 -3.13
C ALA A 97 -7.82 -8.61 -2.40
N ALA A 98 -7.53 -7.31 -2.23
CA ALA A 98 -6.32 -6.82 -1.56
C ALA A 98 -6.22 -7.30 -0.09
N ARG A 99 -7.35 -7.54 0.56
CA ARG A 99 -7.39 -8.04 1.95
C ARG A 99 -6.75 -9.44 2.10
N GLU A 100 -6.75 -10.22 1.02
CA GLU A 100 -6.34 -11.62 1.05
C GLU A 100 -5.00 -11.86 0.34
N ASP A 101 -4.59 -10.98 -0.59
CA ASP A 101 -3.43 -11.18 -1.46
C ASP A 101 -2.07 -10.73 -0.87
N GLY A 102 -2.06 -10.27 0.39
CA GLY A 102 -0.86 -9.79 1.07
C GLY A 102 -0.55 -8.31 0.85
N THR A 103 -1.45 -7.56 0.20
CA THR A 103 -1.41 -6.09 0.20
C THR A 103 -1.53 -5.56 1.63
N GLY A 104 -0.62 -4.67 2.02
CA GLY A 104 -0.73 -3.95 3.30
C GLY A 104 -0.89 -2.45 3.18
N PHE A 105 -0.84 -1.91 1.96
CA PHE A 105 -1.03 -0.48 1.74
C PHE A 105 -1.59 -0.21 0.34
N ILE A 106 -2.49 0.78 0.23
CA ILE A 106 -3.07 1.20 -1.05
C ILE A 106 -2.64 2.63 -1.39
N VAL A 107 -2.21 2.87 -2.63
CA VAL A 107 -2.10 4.21 -3.20
C VAL A 107 -3.21 4.35 -4.23
N ILE A 108 -4.11 5.31 -4.08
CA ILE A 108 -5.27 5.42 -4.98
C ILE A 108 -5.40 6.83 -5.55
N ASN A 109 -5.59 6.91 -6.87
CA ASN A 109 -6.14 8.08 -7.53
C ASN A 109 -7.53 7.72 -8.07
N PRO A 110 -8.62 8.03 -7.33
CA PRO A 110 -9.97 7.68 -7.77
C PRO A 110 -10.46 8.54 -8.96
N ALA A 111 -9.69 9.54 -9.38
CA ALA A 111 -10.03 10.49 -10.44
C ALA A 111 -11.44 11.09 -10.23
N ALA A 112 -12.35 10.92 -11.20
CA ALA A 112 -13.70 11.47 -11.07
C ALA A 112 -14.51 10.82 -9.95
N PHE A 113 -14.22 9.56 -9.61
CA PHE A 113 -14.95 8.85 -8.54
C PHE A 113 -14.70 9.43 -7.16
N THR A 114 -13.62 10.21 -6.97
CA THR A 114 -13.35 10.96 -5.73
C THR A 114 -14.57 11.72 -5.24
N HIS A 115 -15.34 12.29 -6.17
CA HIS A 115 -16.42 13.23 -5.88
C HIS A 115 -17.80 12.57 -5.87
N THR A 116 -17.90 11.26 -6.17
CA THR A 116 -19.20 10.61 -6.41
C THR A 116 -19.35 9.24 -5.74
N SER A 117 -18.26 8.51 -5.51
CA SER A 117 -18.35 7.10 -5.16
C SER A 117 -18.31 6.84 -3.65
N VAL A 118 -19.49 6.76 -3.05
CA VAL A 118 -19.64 6.22 -1.69
C VAL A 118 -19.34 4.71 -1.68
N ALA A 119 -19.64 3.99 -2.77
CA ALA A 119 -19.38 2.55 -2.85
C ALA A 119 -17.89 2.19 -2.76
N LEU A 120 -17.00 2.94 -3.42
CA LEU A 120 -15.56 2.75 -3.28
C LEU A 120 -15.05 3.16 -1.90
N ARG A 121 -15.61 4.21 -1.30
CA ARG A 121 -15.30 4.60 0.08
C ARG A 121 -15.60 3.45 1.04
N ASP A 122 -16.79 2.87 0.93
CA ASP A 122 -17.22 1.78 1.80
C ASP A 122 -16.40 0.50 1.57
N ALA A 123 -15.97 0.23 0.34
CA ALA A 123 -15.05 -0.86 0.03
C ALA A 123 -13.69 -0.68 0.73
N LEU A 124 -13.12 0.53 0.70
CA LEU A 124 -11.87 0.84 1.41
C LEU A 124 -12.02 0.72 2.93
N ALA A 125 -13.12 1.24 3.48
CA ALA A 125 -13.44 1.10 4.90
C ALA A 125 -13.61 -0.36 5.33
N ALA A 126 -14.21 -1.20 4.49
CA ALA A 126 -14.45 -2.61 4.79
C ALA A 126 -13.18 -3.47 4.81
N VAL A 127 -12.18 -3.15 3.99
CA VAL A 127 -10.91 -3.89 3.98
C VAL A 127 -9.92 -3.43 5.04
N ASP A 128 -10.11 -2.22 5.58
CA ASP A 128 -9.32 -1.63 6.66
C ASP A 128 -7.81 -1.62 6.37
N LEU A 129 -7.44 -1.40 5.11
CA LEU A 129 -6.05 -1.21 4.68
C LEU A 129 -5.74 0.29 4.63
N PRO A 130 -4.58 0.74 5.15
CA PRO A 130 -4.18 2.13 5.07
C PRO A 130 -4.00 2.54 3.62
N PHE A 131 -4.41 3.77 3.29
CA PHE A 131 -4.25 4.29 1.94
C PHE A 131 -3.92 5.78 1.87
N VAL A 132 -3.25 6.17 0.78
CA VAL A 132 -3.02 7.57 0.41
C VAL A 132 -3.79 7.91 -0.85
N GLU A 133 -4.54 9.01 -0.80
CA GLU A 133 -5.25 9.57 -1.96
C GLU A 133 -4.32 10.47 -2.78
N VAL A 134 -4.27 10.27 -4.09
CA VAL A 134 -3.41 11.00 -5.01
C VAL A 134 -4.22 11.65 -6.12
N HIS A 135 -3.92 12.91 -6.42
CA HIS A 135 -4.45 13.65 -7.56
C HIS A 135 -3.33 14.30 -8.34
N LEU A 136 -3.26 14.02 -9.65
CA LEU A 136 -2.27 14.64 -10.55
C LEU A 136 -2.41 16.17 -10.57
N SER A 137 -3.64 16.67 -10.69
CA SER A 137 -3.97 18.09 -10.71
C SER A 137 -4.30 18.61 -9.31
N ASN A 138 -4.18 19.93 -9.10
CA ASN A 138 -4.65 20.55 -7.87
C ASN A 138 -6.18 20.67 -7.90
N VAL A 139 -6.88 19.77 -7.20
CA VAL A 139 -8.35 19.72 -7.17
C VAL A 139 -8.99 20.98 -6.56
N HIS A 140 -8.28 21.67 -5.66
CA HIS A 140 -8.77 22.89 -4.99
C HIS A 140 -8.68 24.16 -5.86
N LYS A 141 -8.01 24.09 -7.02
CA LYS A 141 -8.01 25.16 -8.03
C LYS A 141 -9.06 24.96 -9.11
N ARG A 142 -9.84 23.88 -9.01
CA ARG A 142 -10.81 23.48 -10.03
C ARG A 142 -12.23 23.85 -9.60
N GLU A 143 -13.22 23.28 -10.29
CA GLU A 143 -14.62 23.55 -10.02
C GLU A 143 -15.01 23.15 -8.60
N PRO A 144 -15.94 23.86 -7.93
CA PRO A 144 -16.27 23.60 -6.51
C PRO A 144 -16.68 22.17 -6.19
N PHE A 145 -17.31 21.45 -7.12
CA PHE A 145 -17.68 20.04 -6.92
C PHE A 145 -16.46 19.11 -6.76
N ARG A 146 -15.26 19.55 -7.16
CA ARG A 146 -14.01 18.79 -6.99
C ARG A 146 -13.33 19.00 -5.64
N HIS A 147 -13.85 19.92 -4.84
CA HIS A 147 -13.27 20.20 -3.52
C HIS A 147 -13.69 19.17 -2.48
N HIS A 148 -14.78 18.44 -2.73
CA HIS A 148 -15.25 17.37 -1.85
C HIS A 148 -14.70 16.01 -2.31
N SER A 149 -14.16 15.25 -1.36
CA SER A 149 -13.74 13.86 -1.54
C SER A 149 -14.47 13.00 -0.52
N TYR A 150 -14.99 11.86 -0.98
CA TYR A 150 -15.53 10.81 -0.10
C TYR A 150 -14.44 9.96 0.57
N PHE A 151 -13.16 10.20 0.24
CA PHE A 151 -12.04 9.35 0.64
C PHE A 151 -11.10 10.05 1.62
N SER A 152 -10.97 11.37 1.52
CA SER A 152 -9.97 12.13 2.26
C SER A 152 -10.13 12.07 3.78
N ASP A 153 -11.33 11.77 4.29
CA ASP A 153 -11.59 11.55 5.73
C ASP A 153 -11.04 10.22 6.24
N LEU A 154 -10.93 9.20 5.38
CA LEU A 154 -10.39 7.88 5.72
C LEU A 154 -8.90 7.72 5.37
N ALA A 155 -8.38 8.56 4.46
CA ALA A 155 -7.01 8.45 3.98
C ALA A 155 -5.98 8.81 5.06
N VAL A 156 -4.83 8.15 5.05
CA VAL A 156 -3.65 8.53 5.85
C VAL A 156 -3.16 9.93 5.45
N GLY A 157 -3.31 10.26 4.17
CA GLY A 157 -2.99 11.57 3.63
C GLY A 157 -3.51 11.75 2.21
N VAL A 158 -3.53 13.00 1.77
CA VAL A 158 -3.95 13.40 0.42
C VAL A 158 -2.83 14.20 -0.23
N ILE A 159 -2.45 13.81 -1.44
CA ILE A 159 -1.44 14.50 -2.24
C ILE A 159 -2.10 14.97 -3.54
N CYS A 160 -2.16 16.28 -3.77
CA CYS A 160 -2.75 16.84 -4.99
C CYS A 160 -1.86 17.88 -5.67
N GLY A 161 -1.92 17.95 -7.00
CA GLY A 161 -1.30 19.02 -7.79
C GLY A 161 0.20 18.90 -8.01
N LEU A 162 0.81 17.76 -7.70
CA LEU A 162 2.24 17.50 -7.89
C LEU A 162 2.53 16.62 -9.14
N GLY A 163 1.52 16.43 -10.00
CA GLY A 163 1.63 15.57 -11.17
C GLY A 163 2.03 14.14 -10.80
N ALA A 164 2.77 13.47 -11.68
CA ALA A 164 3.20 12.09 -11.49
C ALA A 164 4.04 11.87 -10.21
N ARG A 165 4.79 12.89 -9.77
CA ARG A 165 5.60 12.82 -8.54
C ARG A 165 4.77 12.60 -7.28
N GLY A 166 3.48 12.97 -7.30
CA GLY A 166 2.58 12.69 -6.19
C GLY A 166 2.44 11.20 -5.89
N TYR A 167 2.49 10.34 -6.91
CA TYR A 167 2.49 8.90 -6.72
C TYR A 167 3.79 8.40 -6.07
N GLU A 168 4.94 8.99 -6.42
CA GLU A 168 6.22 8.60 -5.83
C GLU A 168 6.26 8.93 -4.34
N PHE A 169 5.78 10.10 -3.95
CA PHE A 169 5.66 10.46 -2.53
C PHE A 169 4.66 9.58 -1.78
N ALA A 170 3.52 9.25 -2.39
CA ALA A 170 2.54 8.33 -1.80
C ALA A 170 3.12 6.92 -1.62
N LEU A 171 3.89 6.44 -2.59
CA LEU A 171 4.58 5.15 -2.51
C LEU A 171 5.66 5.18 -1.41
N ASP A 172 6.45 6.24 -1.31
CA ASP A 172 7.45 6.37 -0.23
C ASP A 172 6.78 6.31 1.16
N ILE A 173 5.64 7.00 1.36
CA ILE A 173 4.83 6.89 2.59
C ILE A 173 4.40 5.44 2.85
N ALA A 174 3.89 4.75 1.82
CA ALA A 174 3.47 3.36 1.94
C ALA A 174 4.64 2.44 2.33
N LEU A 175 5.80 2.59 1.68
CA LEU A 175 6.99 1.78 1.93
C LEU A 175 7.55 2.01 3.33
N ASP A 176 7.56 3.26 3.81
CA ASP A 176 8.00 3.59 5.16
C ASP A 176 7.01 3.03 6.21
N SER A 177 5.71 3.09 5.94
CA SER A 177 4.67 2.47 6.80
C SER A 177 4.82 0.96 6.91
N LEU A 178 5.14 0.28 5.81
CA LEU A 178 5.35 -1.17 5.78
C LEU A 178 6.66 -1.61 6.43
N ALA A 179 7.68 -0.75 6.46
CA ALA A 179 8.95 -1.05 7.11
C ALA A 179 8.92 -0.87 8.64
N ALA A 180 7.96 -0.10 9.15
CA ALA A 180 7.80 0.16 10.58
C ALA A 180 7.09 -0.97 11.35
N HIS A 181 6.57 -1.98 10.64
CA HIS A 181 5.78 -3.10 11.17
C HIS A 181 6.36 -4.44 10.70
#